data_AF-A0ABC8K4L8-F1
#
_entry.id   AF-A0ABC8K4L8-F1
#
_cell.length_a   1.000
_cell.length_b   1.000
_cell.length_c   1.000
_cell.angle_alpha   90.00
_cell.angle_beta   90.00
_cell.angle_gamma   90.00
#
_symmetry.space_group_name_H-M   'P 1'
#
loop_
_entity.id
_entity.type
_entity.pdbx_description
1 polymer ?
#
loop_
_entity_poly.entity_id
_entity_poly.type
_entity_poly.pdbx_seq_one_letter_code
_entity_poly.pdbx_strand_id
1 'polypeptide(L)'
;MKVAEKIVFLLNDADGFSETIANALNPNPTSTLRKQEEQIQLPLDKYGVEDGGNGGSVVHFVDEDGAYQVSVFLLRSYEPPALVCAVNELLDMITREASTLPTIVAPFFVAASKLKFNNKSLEASSSKASLHYFQVGPETEATRLFATRVEKPPPLMQIHHEPLSCLLHLARVKCLPTSILVGQRSSRVSHKALNEELQVIHETGELVASWTGLCFARDRIKWSVSKTSKEEESPWRALYG
;
A
#
# COMPACT_ATOMS: atom_id res chain seq x y z
N MET A 1 17.22 -6.13 11.40
CA MET A 1 15.87 -6.76 11.43
C MET A 1 15.82 -7.79 10.33
N LYS A 2 15.32 -9.00 10.53
CA LYS A 2 15.16 -9.95 9.41
C LYS A 2 13.89 -9.62 8.61
N VAL A 3 13.93 -9.80 7.29
CA VAL A 3 12.80 -9.50 6.40
C VAL A 3 12.54 -10.70 5.48
N ALA A 4 11.27 -11.00 5.22
CA ALA A 4 10.85 -12.04 4.28
C ALA A 4 11.03 -11.59 2.82
N GLU A 5 11.08 -12.55 1.88
CA GLU A 5 11.09 -12.24 0.45
C GLU A 5 9.75 -11.67 -0.04
N LYS A 6 8.63 -12.08 0.57
CA LYS A 6 7.29 -11.55 0.29
C LYS A 6 6.99 -10.37 1.21
N ILE A 7 6.95 -9.19 0.63
CA ILE A 7 6.73 -7.94 1.36
C ILE A 7 5.40 -7.33 0.98
N VAL A 8 4.59 -6.99 1.99
CA VAL A 8 3.42 -6.12 1.83
C VAL A 8 3.79 -4.76 2.41
N PHE A 9 3.81 -3.73 1.57
CA PHE A 9 4.08 -2.35 1.98
C PHE A 9 2.77 -1.58 2.14
N LEU A 10 2.51 -1.11 3.35
CA LEU A 10 1.34 -0.32 3.71
C LEU A 10 1.83 1.02 4.26
N LEU A 11 1.23 2.11 3.80
CA LEU A 11 1.46 3.44 4.34
C LEU A 11 0.25 3.85 5.14
N ASN A 12 0.43 4.15 6.42
CA ASN A 12 -0.69 4.52 7.27
C ASN A 12 -1.36 5.80 6.73
N ASP A 13 -2.66 5.70 6.47
CA ASP A 13 -3.47 6.75 5.87
C ASP A 13 -4.53 7.23 6.87
N ALA A 14 -4.95 8.48 6.74
CA ALA A 14 -5.93 9.08 7.63
C ALA A 14 -7.32 8.40 7.58
N ASP A 15 -7.60 7.65 6.52
CA ASP A 15 -8.86 6.91 6.35
C ASP A 15 -8.81 5.51 6.98
N GLY A 16 -7.64 5.06 7.46
CA GLY A 16 -7.45 3.76 8.11
C GLY A 16 -7.46 2.56 7.17
N PHE A 17 -7.25 2.75 5.86
CA PHE A 17 -7.23 1.66 4.88
C PHE A 17 -6.08 0.69 5.15
N SER A 18 -4.86 1.20 5.32
CA SER A 18 -3.66 0.41 5.56
C SER A 18 -3.74 -0.39 6.86
N GLU A 19 -4.20 0.23 7.95
CA GLU A 19 -4.46 -0.48 9.21
C GLU A 19 -5.54 -1.56 9.04
N THR A 20 -6.59 -1.28 8.26
CA THR A 20 -7.64 -2.25 7.97
C THR A 20 -7.08 -3.48 7.25
N ILE A 21 -6.24 -3.28 6.23
CA ILE A 21 -5.60 -4.39 5.50
C ILE A 21 -4.67 -5.17 6.43
N ALA A 22 -3.79 -4.49 7.18
CA ALA A 22 -2.84 -5.14 8.08
C ALA A 22 -3.54 -6.01 9.14
N ASN A 23 -4.59 -5.48 9.77
CA ASN A 23 -5.32 -6.16 10.85
C ASN A 23 -6.16 -7.35 10.35
N ALA A 24 -6.65 -7.28 9.13
CA ALA A 24 -7.46 -8.33 8.52
C ALA A 24 -6.62 -9.49 7.96
N LEU A 25 -5.32 -9.29 7.69
CA LEU A 25 -4.40 -10.37 7.29
C LEU A 25 -4.05 -11.26 8.48
N ASN A 26 -4.25 -12.57 8.34
CA ASN A 26 -3.98 -13.57 9.38
C ASN A 26 -3.35 -14.84 8.80
N PRO A 27 -2.65 -15.66 9.61
CA PRO A 27 -2.28 -17.00 9.17
C PRO A 27 -3.51 -17.77 8.70
N ASN A 28 -3.35 -18.55 7.63
CA ASN A 28 -4.40 -19.48 7.23
C ASN A 28 -4.68 -20.44 8.42
N PRO A 29 -5.95 -20.76 8.76
CA PRO A 29 -6.25 -21.67 9.86
C PRO A 29 -5.57 -23.04 9.80
N THR A 30 -5.17 -23.49 8.61
CA THR A 30 -4.44 -24.75 8.41
C THR A 30 -2.92 -24.59 8.40
N SER A 31 -2.42 -23.36 8.51
CA SER A 31 -1.00 -23.02 8.51
C SER A 31 -0.45 -22.95 9.92
N THR A 32 0.82 -23.30 10.08
CA THR A 32 1.57 -23.20 11.34
C THR A 32 2.24 -21.84 11.54
N LEU A 33 2.01 -20.88 10.63
CA LEU A 33 2.59 -19.55 10.70
C LEU A 33 2.17 -18.80 11.97
N ARG A 34 3.14 -18.15 12.60
CA ARG A 34 2.95 -17.30 13.78
C ARG A 34 3.19 -15.84 13.42
N LYS A 35 2.44 -14.94 14.06
CA LYS A 35 2.65 -13.50 13.96
C LYS A 35 3.73 -13.05 14.95
N GLN A 36 4.67 -12.26 14.46
CA GLN A 36 5.66 -11.56 15.28
C GLN A 36 5.67 -10.08 14.89
N GLU A 37 5.46 -9.20 15.86
CA GLU A 37 5.42 -7.75 15.63
C GLU A 37 6.71 -7.09 16.09
N GLU A 38 7.26 -6.21 15.27
CA GLU A 38 8.44 -5.41 15.56
C GLU A 38 8.19 -3.94 15.22
N GLN A 39 8.91 -3.02 15.88
CA GLN A 39 8.85 -1.59 15.57
C GLN A 39 9.93 -1.26 14.54
N ILE A 40 9.58 -0.40 13.58
CA ILE A 40 10.51 0.09 12.57
C ILE A 40 11.21 1.33 13.13
N GLN A 41 12.54 1.38 13.02
CA GLN A 41 13.32 2.57 13.32
C GLN A 41 13.99 3.09 12.05
N LEU A 42 13.61 4.29 11.61
CA LEU A 42 14.18 4.90 10.41
C LEU A 42 15.18 6.00 10.82
N PRO A 43 16.43 5.97 10.32
CA PRO A 43 17.43 6.97 10.67
C PRO A 43 17.22 8.25 9.85
N LEU A 44 16.16 9.00 10.18
CA LEU A 44 15.76 10.19 9.42
C LEU A 44 16.50 11.47 9.83
N ASP A 45 17.24 11.44 10.94
CA ASP A 45 18.03 12.57 11.45
C ASP A 45 19.04 13.08 10.40
N LYS A 46 19.58 12.19 9.57
CA LYS A 46 20.52 12.56 8.49
C LYS A 46 19.89 13.41 7.39
N TYR A 47 18.56 13.46 7.33
CA TYR A 47 17.78 14.35 6.45
C TYR A 47 17.24 15.58 7.18
N GLY A 48 17.59 15.77 8.47
CA GLY A 48 17.06 16.85 9.29
C GLY A 48 15.59 16.65 9.70
N VAL A 49 15.09 15.42 9.67
CA VAL A 49 13.71 15.08 10.06
C VAL A 49 13.74 14.48 11.46
N GLU A 50 13.29 15.26 12.45
CA GLU A 50 13.12 14.79 13.83
C GLU A 50 11.86 13.94 13.94
N ASP A 51 12.05 12.66 14.20
CA ASP A 51 10.98 11.67 14.05
C ASP A 51 10.79 10.79 15.29
N GLY A 52 11.63 10.98 16.32
CA GLY A 52 11.60 10.24 17.57
C GLY A 52 11.92 8.74 17.42
N GLY A 53 12.44 8.33 16.27
CA GLY A 53 12.81 6.95 15.95
C GLY A 53 11.65 6.01 15.68
N ASN A 54 10.39 6.49 15.66
CA ASN A 54 9.23 5.63 15.42
C ASN A 54 8.85 5.66 13.93
N GLY A 55 9.36 4.71 13.15
CA GLY A 55 9.04 4.57 11.72
C GLY A 55 7.69 3.92 11.43
N GLY A 56 7.02 3.36 12.44
CA GLY A 56 5.85 2.50 12.29
C GLY A 56 6.14 1.07 12.76
N SER A 57 5.41 0.09 12.24
CA SER A 57 5.50 -1.30 12.69
C SER A 57 5.60 -2.27 11.52
N VAL A 58 6.11 -3.46 11.81
CA VAL A 58 6.13 -4.59 10.88
C VAL A 58 5.54 -5.82 11.56
N VAL A 59 4.72 -6.56 10.83
CA VAL A 59 4.19 -7.86 11.25
C VAL A 59 4.80 -8.93 10.36
N HIS A 60 5.58 -9.81 10.96
CA HIS A 60 6.16 -10.98 10.31
C HIS A 60 5.26 -12.19 10.51
N PHE A 61 5.15 -13.00 9.46
CA PHE A 61 4.55 -14.32 9.50
C PHE A 61 5.70 -15.33 9.39
N VAL A 62 5.98 -16.00 10.49
CA VAL A 62 7.16 -16.86 10.67
C VAL A 62 6.71 -18.31 10.82
N ASP A 63 7.40 -19.24 10.17
CA ASP A 63 7.10 -20.67 10.31
C ASP A 63 7.68 -21.28 11.60
N GLU A 64 7.48 -22.59 11.78
CA GLU A 64 7.93 -23.30 12.99
C GLU A 64 9.46 -23.37 13.12
N ASP A 65 10.17 -23.26 12.00
CA ASP A 65 11.63 -23.28 11.94
C ASP A 65 12.23 -21.88 12.17
N GLY A 66 11.39 -20.85 12.34
CA GLY A 66 11.82 -19.47 12.54
C GLY A 66 12.18 -18.73 11.26
N ALA A 67 11.81 -19.26 10.09
CA ALA A 67 12.02 -18.59 8.80
C ALA A 67 10.87 -17.63 8.49
N TYR A 68 11.25 -16.45 7.98
CA TYR A 68 10.35 -15.34 7.72
C TYR A 68 9.69 -15.55 6.35
N GLN A 69 8.39 -15.85 6.34
CA GLN A 69 7.65 -16.19 5.10
C GLN A 69 7.01 -14.96 4.47
N VAL A 70 6.45 -14.05 5.28
CA VAL A 70 5.83 -12.80 4.82
C VAL A 70 6.16 -11.70 5.82
N SER A 71 6.44 -10.48 5.33
CA SER A 71 6.62 -9.29 6.15
C SER A 71 5.67 -8.18 5.70
N VAL A 72 4.80 -7.74 6.60
CA VAL A 72 3.82 -6.68 6.36
C VAL A 72 4.30 -5.43 7.07
N PHE A 73 4.82 -4.47 6.32
CA PHE A 73 5.27 -3.18 6.83
C PHE A 73 4.12 -2.20 6.84
N LEU A 74 3.89 -1.57 7.99
CA LEU A 74 3.00 -0.44 8.17
C LEU A 74 3.85 0.79 8.51
N LEU A 75 4.25 1.52 7.47
CA LEU A 75 4.99 2.77 7.63
C LEU A 75 4.04 3.82 8.21
N ARG A 76 4.48 4.56 9.24
CA ARG A 76 3.66 5.66 9.77
C ARG A 76 3.41 6.73 8.69
N SER A 77 2.40 7.57 8.90
CA SER A 77 2.19 8.72 8.01
C SER A 77 3.32 9.74 8.18
N TYR A 78 3.86 10.22 7.08
CA TYR A 78 4.82 11.31 7.02
C TYR A 78 4.34 12.33 5.99
N GLU A 79 4.41 13.61 6.34
CA GLU A 79 4.17 14.67 5.39
C GLU A 79 5.40 14.90 4.50
N PRO A 80 5.21 15.35 3.25
CA PRO A 80 6.30 15.83 2.42
C PRO A 80 7.05 17.01 3.07
N PRO A 81 8.39 17.08 2.96
CA PRO A 81 9.29 16.18 2.23
C PRO A 81 9.78 14.96 3.04
N ALA A 82 9.39 14.80 4.31
CA ALA A 82 9.83 13.69 5.14
C ALA A 82 9.39 12.32 4.59
N LEU A 83 8.25 12.28 3.88
CA LEU A 83 7.72 11.09 3.23
C LEU A 83 8.73 10.40 2.31
N VAL A 84 9.38 11.14 1.41
CA VAL A 84 10.34 10.53 0.46
C VAL A 84 11.56 9.99 1.20
N CYS A 85 11.98 10.66 2.26
CA CYS A 85 13.08 10.21 3.11
C CYS A 85 12.71 8.89 3.82
N ALA A 86 11.52 8.83 4.41
CA ALA A 86 11.03 7.65 5.11
C ALA A 86 10.85 6.44 4.18
N VAL A 87 10.21 6.64 3.02
CA VAL A 87 10.04 5.56 2.03
C VAL A 87 11.40 5.12 1.48
N ASN A 88 12.34 6.04 1.24
CA ASN A 88 13.68 5.68 0.79
C ASN A 88 14.41 4.81 1.84
N GLU A 89 14.45 5.26 3.10
CA GLU A 89 15.10 4.49 4.17
C GLU A 89 14.46 3.13 4.38
N LEU A 90 13.13 3.03 4.31
CA LEU A 90 12.43 1.77 4.47
C LEU A 90 12.75 0.80 3.32
N LEU A 91 12.77 1.26 2.07
CA LEU A 91 13.17 0.42 0.93
C LEU A 91 14.65 0.01 1.01
N ASP A 92 15.54 0.90 1.46
CA ASP A 92 16.95 0.58 1.68
C ASP A 92 17.16 -0.41 2.83
N MET A 93 16.36 -0.32 3.88
CA MET A 93 16.34 -1.27 4.98
C MET A 93 15.88 -2.65 4.52
N ILE A 94 14.74 -2.71 3.82
CA ILE A 94 14.19 -3.94 3.24
C ILE A 94 15.23 -4.67 2.38
N THR A 95 15.88 -3.94 1.46
CA THR A 95 16.83 -4.52 0.52
C THR A 95 18.14 -4.95 1.17
N ARG A 96 18.57 -4.27 2.24
CA ARG A 96 19.78 -4.63 2.99
C ARG A 96 19.59 -5.87 3.85
N GLU A 97 18.39 -6.06 4.39
CA GLU A 97 18.09 -7.12 5.34
C GLU A 97 17.52 -8.40 4.68
N ALA A 98 17.03 -8.30 3.44
CA ALA A 98 16.59 -9.44 2.68
C ALA A 98 17.78 -10.26 2.16
N SER A 99 17.71 -11.59 2.28
CA SER A 99 18.74 -12.51 1.77
C SER A 99 18.77 -12.60 0.24
N THR A 100 17.65 -12.28 -0.40
CA THR A 100 17.46 -12.27 -1.86
C THR A 100 16.67 -11.02 -2.24
N LEU A 101 16.51 -10.76 -3.55
CA LEU A 101 15.73 -9.62 -4.02
C LEU A 101 14.25 -9.77 -3.64
N PRO A 102 13.70 -8.92 -2.74
CA PRO A 102 12.34 -9.09 -2.28
C PRO A 102 11.33 -8.65 -3.34
N THR A 103 10.14 -9.26 -3.30
CA THR A 103 8.97 -8.81 -4.08
C THR A 103 8.06 -8.00 -3.19
N ILE A 104 7.77 -6.77 -3.61
CA ILE A 104 6.94 -5.82 -2.86
C ILE A 104 5.55 -5.77 -3.48
N VAL A 105 4.51 -5.93 -2.66
CA VAL A 105 3.12 -5.63 -3.01
C VAL A 105 2.64 -4.46 -2.17
N ALA A 106 2.20 -3.38 -2.81
CA ALA A 106 1.78 -2.16 -2.13
C ALA A 106 0.34 -1.79 -2.49
N PRO A 107 -0.65 -2.13 -1.66
CA PRO A 107 -2.02 -1.69 -1.87
C PRO A 107 -2.21 -0.23 -1.42
N PHE A 108 -2.97 0.53 -2.20
CA PHE A 108 -3.40 1.89 -1.93
C PHE A 108 -4.89 2.01 -2.18
N PHE A 109 -5.56 2.85 -1.39
CA PHE A 109 -6.94 3.23 -1.62
C PHE A 109 -7.06 4.75 -1.75
N VAL A 110 -7.35 5.22 -2.96
CA VAL A 110 -7.13 6.61 -3.35
C VAL A 110 -8.44 7.26 -3.81
N ALA A 111 -8.66 8.52 -3.41
CA ALA A 111 -9.77 9.32 -3.90
C ALA A 111 -9.78 9.41 -5.44
N ALA A 112 -10.94 9.23 -6.07
CA ALA A 112 -11.08 9.39 -7.52
C ALA A 112 -10.54 10.73 -8.05
N SER A 113 -10.66 11.82 -7.28
CA SER A 113 -10.13 13.15 -7.67
C SER A 113 -8.61 13.18 -7.83
N LYS A 114 -7.89 12.28 -7.15
CA LYS A 114 -6.43 12.14 -7.22
C LYS A 114 -5.98 11.23 -8.36
N LEU A 115 -6.90 10.58 -9.07
CA LEU A 115 -6.63 9.69 -10.20
C LEU A 115 -7.30 10.27 -11.46
N LYS A 116 -6.53 10.93 -12.33
CA LYS A 116 -7.09 11.54 -13.55
C LYS A 116 -6.93 10.61 -14.75
N PHE A 117 -8.01 10.46 -15.51
CA PHE A 117 -8.05 9.70 -16.76
C PHE A 117 -8.28 10.65 -17.93
N ASN A 118 -7.45 10.58 -18.97
CA ASN A 118 -7.59 11.45 -20.14
C ASN A 118 -8.84 11.19 -21.01
N ASN A 119 -9.68 10.20 -20.67
CA ASN A 119 -10.85 9.84 -21.45
C ASN A 119 -12.14 10.17 -20.68
N LYS A 120 -12.97 11.06 -21.23
CA LYS A 120 -14.24 11.53 -20.63
C LYS A 120 -15.22 10.39 -20.34
N SER A 121 -15.15 9.25 -21.05
CA SER A 121 -15.99 8.08 -20.76
C SER A 121 -15.54 7.33 -19.49
N LEU A 122 -14.24 7.34 -19.18
CA LEU A 122 -13.67 6.73 -17.98
C LEU A 122 -13.89 7.64 -16.75
N GLU A 123 -13.87 8.96 -16.95
CA GLU A 123 -14.30 9.92 -15.92
C GLU A 123 -15.77 9.72 -15.52
N ALA A 124 -16.67 9.39 -16.47
CA ALA A 124 -18.05 9.04 -16.14
C ALA A 124 -18.17 7.72 -15.33
N SER A 125 -17.24 6.79 -15.52
CA SER A 125 -17.14 5.54 -14.75
C SER A 125 -16.53 5.71 -13.36
N SER A 126 -15.94 6.87 -13.04
CA SER A 126 -15.39 7.19 -11.71
C SER A 126 -16.45 7.27 -10.59
N SER A 127 -17.73 7.09 -10.95
CA SER A 127 -18.86 7.02 -10.02
C SER A 127 -18.89 5.73 -9.20
N LYS A 128 -18.15 4.69 -9.61
CA LYS A 128 -18.03 3.41 -8.91
C LYS A 128 -16.61 3.20 -8.39
N ALA A 129 -16.49 2.47 -7.29
CA ALA A 129 -15.19 2.00 -6.84
C ALA A 129 -14.61 0.97 -7.83
N SER A 130 -13.32 1.04 -8.12
CA SER A 130 -12.62 0.14 -9.03
C SER A 130 -11.26 -0.26 -8.45
N LEU A 131 -10.68 -1.34 -8.98
CA LEU A 131 -9.35 -1.82 -8.61
C LEU A 131 -8.48 -1.92 -9.86
N HIS A 132 -7.28 -1.38 -9.78
CA HIS A 132 -6.28 -1.41 -10.85
C HIS A 132 -4.95 -1.92 -10.29
N TYR A 133 -4.06 -2.43 -11.15
CA TYR A 133 -2.71 -2.80 -10.72
C TYR A 133 -1.60 -2.21 -11.59
N PHE A 134 -0.52 -1.77 -10.96
CA PHE A 134 0.71 -1.33 -11.62
C PHE A 134 1.82 -2.32 -11.34
N GLN A 135 2.73 -2.46 -12.30
CA GLN A 135 3.98 -3.16 -12.11
C GLN A 135 5.14 -2.19 -12.31
N VAL A 136 6.12 -2.29 -11.43
CA VAL A 136 7.43 -1.64 -11.53
C VAL A 136 8.51 -2.72 -11.39
N GLY A 137 9.52 -2.65 -12.25
CA GLY A 137 10.61 -3.62 -12.25
C GLY A 137 10.23 -4.97 -12.87
N PRO A 138 11.03 -6.02 -12.59
CA PRO A 138 10.84 -7.36 -13.14
C PRO A 138 9.47 -7.95 -12.84
N GLU A 139 9.01 -8.85 -13.73
CA GLU A 139 7.78 -9.60 -13.52
C GLU A 139 7.97 -10.68 -12.43
N THR A 140 6.99 -10.80 -11.54
CA THR A 140 6.99 -11.74 -10.41
C THR A 140 5.74 -12.62 -10.43
N GLU A 141 5.66 -13.58 -9.51
CA GLU A 141 4.43 -14.35 -9.30
C GLU A 141 3.26 -13.45 -8.90
N ALA A 142 3.52 -12.38 -8.13
CA ALA A 142 2.51 -11.39 -7.75
C ALA A 142 1.92 -10.70 -8.98
N THR A 143 2.77 -10.21 -9.90
CA THR A 143 2.32 -9.50 -11.09
C THR A 143 1.49 -10.41 -12.00
N ARG A 144 1.89 -11.69 -12.15
CA ARG A 144 1.11 -12.68 -12.91
C ARG A 144 -0.24 -12.95 -12.28
N LEU A 145 -0.28 -13.17 -10.96
CA LEU A 145 -1.52 -13.40 -10.24
C LEU A 145 -2.47 -12.21 -10.41
N PHE A 146 -1.99 -10.98 -10.22
CA PHE A 146 -2.82 -9.79 -10.32
C PHE A 146 -3.28 -9.53 -11.76
N ALA A 147 -2.44 -9.79 -12.76
CA ALA A 147 -2.82 -9.68 -14.17
C ALA A 147 -4.00 -10.58 -14.57
N THR A 148 -4.23 -11.69 -13.87
CA THR A 148 -5.37 -12.58 -14.14
C THR A 148 -6.70 -12.13 -13.51
N ARG A 149 -6.65 -11.21 -12.53
CA ARG A 149 -7.82 -10.85 -11.71
C ARG A 149 -8.16 -9.36 -11.77
N VAL A 150 -7.18 -8.51 -12.04
CA VAL A 150 -7.30 -7.06 -12.01
C VAL A 150 -6.85 -6.50 -13.35
N GLU A 151 -7.57 -5.51 -13.86
CA GLU A 151 -7.20 -4.84 -15.11
C GLU A 151 -6.01 -3.90 -14.91
N LYS A 152 -5.16 -3.80 -15.94
CA LYS A 152 -4.12 -2.77 -15.97
C LYS A 152 -4.78 -1.39 -16.06
N PRO A 153 -4.19 -0.37 -15.42
CA PRO A 153 -4.66 1.00 -15.52
C PRO A 153 -4.56 1.48 -16.97
N PRO A 154 -5.42 2.43 -17.37
CA PRO A 154 -5.31 3.09 -18.66
C PRO A 154 -3.92 3.71 -18.86
N PRO A 155 -3.32 3.63 -20.06
CA PRO A 155 -1.94 4.08 -20.32
C PRO A 155 -1.63 5.55 -19.99
N LEU A 156 -2.66 6.40 -19.89
CA LEU A 156 -2.54 7.84 -19.64
C LEU A 156 -3.12 8.26 -18.28
N MET A 157 -3.20 7.32 -17.33
CA MET A 157 -3.64 7.61 -15.97
C MET A 157 -2.60 8.48 -15.25
N GLN A 158 -3.02 9.65 -14.79
CA GLN A 158 -2.18 10.54 -13.99
C GLN A 158 -2.47 10.35 -12.51
N ILE A 159 -1.40 10.20 -11.73
CA ILE A 159 -1.48 9.98 -10.28
C ILE A 159 -1.12 11.29 -9.57
N HIS A 160 -2.15 11.93 -9.02
CA HIS A 160 -2.07 13.11 -8.16
C HIS A 160 -2.19 12.69 -6.68
N HIS A 161 -1.59 11.55 -6.33
CA HIS A 161 -1.51 11.03 -4.98
C HIS A 161 -0.05 10.88 -4.59
N GLU A 162 0.44 11.84 -3.81
CA GLU A 162 1.87 11.99 -3.54
C GLU A 162 2.53 10.74 -2.95
N PRO A 163 1.96 10.03 -1.96
CA PRO A 163 2.61 8.82 -1.45
C PRO A 163 2.72 7.68 -2.45
N LEU A 164 1.71 7.53 -3.31
CA LEU A 164 1.73 6.53 -4.38
C LEU A 164 2.79 6.90 -5.43
N SER A 165 2.85 8.17 -5.83
CA SER A 165 3.86 8.67 -6.77
C SER A 165 5.29 8.55 -6.21
N CYS A 166 5.47 8.83 -4.91
CA CYS A 166 6.74 8.68 -4.20
C CYS A 166 7.24 7.23 -4.25
N LEU A 167 6.40 6.27 -3.86
CA LEU A 167 6.75 4.85 -3.91
C LEU A 167 7.05 4.39 -5.34
N LEU A 168 6.21 4.75 -6.31
CA LEU A 168 6.42 4.43 -7.72
C LEU A 168 7.78 4.92 -8.23
N HIS A 169 8.16 6.15 -7.89
CA HIS A 169 9.42 6.74 -8.31
C HIS A 169 10.61 6.01 -7.68
N LEU A 170 10.59 5.83 -6.35
CA LEU A 170 11.68 5.16 -5.64
C LEU A 170 11.84 3.69 -6.03
N ALA A 171 10.74 2.96 -6.18
CA ALA A 171 10.77 1.56 -6.65
C ALA A 171 11.39 1.44 -8.04
N ARG A 172 11.12 2.40 -8.95
CA ARG A 172 11.75 2.45 -10.29
C ARG A 172 13.24 2.72 -10.21
N VAL A 173 13.63 3.75 -9.45
CA VAL A 173 15.04 4.15 -9.28
C VAL A 173 15.86 3.02 -8.67
N LYS A 174 15.29 2.30 -7.69
CA LYS A 174 15.94 1.15 -7.04
C LYS A 174 15.75 -0.18 -7.79
N CYS A 175 15.06 -0.18 -8.92
CA CYS A 175 14.74 -1.37 -9.72
C CYS A 175 14.12 -2.52 -8.92
N LEU A 176 13.27 -2.21 -7.94
CA LEU A 176 12.65 -3.21 -7.07
C LEU A 176 11.43 -3.84 -7.74
N PRO A 177 11.29 -5.19 -7.73
CA PRO A 177 10.08 -5.86 -8.19
C PRO A 177 8.89 -5.46 -7.31
N THR A 178 8.07 -4.54 -7.82
CA THR A 178 6.98 -3.92 -7.05
C THR A 178 5.67 -3.97 -7.81
N SER A 179 4.67 -4.61 -7.22
CA SER A 179 3.29 -4.61 -7.69
C SER A 179 2.47 -3.67 -6.83
N ILE A 180 1.76 -2.73 -7.44
CA ILE A 180 0.91 -1.78 -6.71
C ILE A 180 -0.54 -2.07 -7.04
N LEU A 181 -1.36 -2.30 -6.03
CA LEU A 181 -2.81 -2.41 -6.17
C LEU A 181 -3.41 -1.05 -5.83
N VAL A 182 -4.14 -0.43 -6.75
CA VAL A 182 -4.75 0.89 -6.55
C VAL A 182 -6.25 0.74 -6.62
N GLY A 183 -6.88 0.69 -5.45
CA GLY A 183 -8.32 0.83 -5.33
C GLY A 183 -8.70 2.31 -5.43
N GLN A 184 -9.71 2.61 -6.24
CA GLN A 184 -10.25 3.95 -6.39
C GLN A 184 -11.52 4.08 -5.56
N ARG A 185 -11.59 5.12 -4.73
CA ARG A 185 -12.78 5.49 -3.96
C ARG A 185 -13.85 6.09 -4.86
N SER A 186 -15.11 5.90 -4.49
CA SER A 186 -16.20 6.55 -5.23
C SER A 186 -16.18 8.06 -4.96
N SER A 187 -16.46 8.86 -5.98
CA SER A 187 -16.68 10.30 -5.82
C SER A 187 -18.03 10.63 -5.16
N ARG A 188 -18.91 9.64 -4.97
CA ARG A 188 -20.25 9.82 -4.42
C ARG A 188 -20.31 9.37 -2.97
N VAL A 189 -20.93 10.18 -2.13
CA VAL A 189 -21.27 9.78 -0.76
C VAL A 189 -22.66 9.14 -0.76
N SER A 190 -22.71 7.82 -0.78
CA SER A 190 -23.96 7.06 -0.67
C SER A 190 -23.72 5.69 -0.02
N HIS A 191 -24.76 5.08 0.54
CA HIS A 191 -24.67 3.71 1.08
C HIS A 191 -24.18 2.70 0.03
N LYS A 192 -24.61 2.88 -1.21
CA LYS A 192 -24.16 2.06 -2.34
C LYS A 192 -22.66 2.24 -2.60
N ALA A 193 -22.18 3.48 -2.60
CA ALA A 193 -20.76 3.79 -2.77
C ALA A 193 -19.90 3.20 -1.63
N LEU A 194 -20.36 3.28 -0.38
CA LEU A 194 -19.66 2.64 0.75
C LEU A 194 -19.57 1.12 0.59
N ASN A 195 -20.63 0.47 0.11
CA ASN A 195 -20.59 -0.97 -0.17
C ASN A 195 -19.63 -1.32 -1.31
N GLU A 196 -19.56 -0.48 -2.36
CA GLU A 196 -18.59 -0.63 -3.45
C GLU A 196 -17.15 -0.45 -2.95
N GLU A 197 -16.90 0.55 -2.10
CA GLU A 197 -15.58 0.75 -1.46
C GLU A 197 -15.17 -0.44 -0.60
N LEU A 198 -16.07 -0.93 0.26
CA LEU A 198 -15.86 -2.13 1.07
C LEU A 198 -15.53 -3.36 0.21
N GLN A 199 -16.19 -3.50 -0.94
CA GLN A 199 -15.93 -4.58 -1.88
C GLN A 199 -14.52 -4.48 -2.47
N VAL A 200 -14.08 -3.27 -2.85
CA VAL A 200 -12.71 -3.05 -3.35
C VAL A 200 -11.67 -3.33 -2.28
N ILE A 201 -11.91 -2.91 -1.02
CA ILE A 201 -11.01 -3.20 0.11
C ILE A 201 -10.92 -4.71 0.32
N HIS A 202 -12.06 -5.41 0.31
CA HIS A 202 -12.10 -6.86 0.45
C HIS A 202 -11.35 -7.58 -0.68
N GLU A 203 -11.60 -7.19 -1.92
CA GLU A 203 -10.91 -7.77 -3.08
C GLU A 203 -9.41 -7.52 -3.03
N THR A 204 -8.98 -6.31 -2.63
CA THR A 204 -7.57 -5.98 -2.44
C THR A 204 -6.93 -6.87 -1.38
N GLY A 205 -7.59 -7.02 -0.22
CA GLY A 205 -7.13 -7.89 0.86
C GLY A 205 -7.03 -9.36 0.45
N GLU A 206 -8.03 -9.88 -0.25
CA GLU A 206 -8.04 -11.26 -0.78
C GLU A 206 -6.92 -11.50 -1.80
N LEU A 207 -6.62 -10.53 -2.67
CA LEU A 207 -5.51 -10.63 -3.62
C LEU A 207 -4.17 -10.69 -2.89
N VAL A 208 -3.95 -9.81 -1.90
CA VAL A 208 -2.74 -9.82 -1.07
C VAL A 208 -2.61 -11.13 -0.29
N ALA A 209 -3.69 -11.60 0.34
CA ALA A 209 -3.73 -12.84 1.09
C ALA A 209 -3.43 -14.06 0.21
N SER A 210 -4.07 -14.15 -0.96
CA SER A 210 -3.85 -15.26 -1.91
C SER A 210 -2.41 -15.34 -2.42
N TRP A 211 -1.74 -14.21 -2.66
CA TRP A 211 -0.34 -14.18 -3.05
C TRP A 211 0.61 -14.57 -1.91
N THR A 212 0.33 -14.07 -0.71
CA THR A 212 1.14 -14.33 0.49
C THR A 212 0.93 -15.72 1.07
N GLY A 213 -0.17 -16.41 0.75
CA GLY A 213 -0.57 -17.66 1.41
C GLY A 213 -1.25 -17.44 2.77
N LEU A 214 -1.64 -16.21 3.06
CA LEU A 214 -2.38 -15.82 4.26
C LEU A 214 -3.90 -15.93 4.02
N CYS A 215 -4.70 -15.64 5.05
CA CYS A 215 -6.14 -15.45 4.91
C CYS A 215 -6.51 -13.98 5.21
N PHE A 216 -7.59 -13.50 4.59
CA PHE A 216 -8.13 -12.18 4.84
C PHE A 216 -9.48 -12.28 5.53
N ALA A 217 -9.57 -11.72 6.74
CA ALA A 217 -10.76 -11.79 7.57
C ALA A 217 -11.72 -10.64 7.25
N ARG A 218 -12.75 -10.92 6.43
CA ARG A 218 -13.75 -9.91 6.02
C ARG A 218 -14.49 -9.27 7.21
N ASP A 219 -14.73 -10.03 8.26
CA ASP A 219 -15.37 -9.60 9.51
C ASP A 219 -14.52 -8.60 10.31
N ARG A 220 -13.21 -8.54 10.04
CA ARG A 220 -12.28 -7.60 10.70
C ARG A 220 -12.08 -6.28 9.95
N ILE A 221 -12.79 -6.07 8.85
CA ILE A 221 -12.75 -4.81 8.10
C ILE A 221 -13.43 -3.72 8.94
N LYS A 222 -12.63 -2.81 9.52
CA LYS A 222 -13.12 -1.62 10.23
C LYS A 222 -13.02 -0.41 9.30
N TRP A 223 -13.88 -0.36 8.30
CA TRP A 223 -13.95 0.79 7.38
C TRP A 223 -15.08 1.73 7.77
N SER A 224 -14.73 2.92 8.26
CA SER A 224 -15.67 4.03 8.48
C SER A 224 -15.08 5.29 7.88
N VAL A 225 -15.74 5.84 6.85
CA VAL A 225 -15.28 7.09 6.23
C VAL A 225 -15.42 8.22 7.26
N SER A 226 -14.29 8.72 7.77
CA SER A 226 -14.24 9.97 8.52
C SER A 226 -14.53 11.10 7.54
N LYS A 227 -15.59 11.87 7.79
CA LYS A 227 -16.11 12.93 6.89
C LYS A 227 -15.22 14.19 6.82
N THR A 228 -13.93 14.09 7.09
CA THR A 228 -13.06 15.25 7.27
C THR A 228 -11.67 14.98 6.71
N SER A 229 -11.56 14.93 5.39
CA SER A 229 -10.46 15.64 4.76
C SER A 229 -11.08 16.80 4.00
N LYS A 230 -10.97 18.02 4.55
CA LYS A 230 -10.89 19.18 3.66
C LYS A 230 -9.74 18.84 2.72
N GLU A 231 -9.94 18.96 1.42
CA GLU A 231 -8.83 18.93 0.47
C GLU A 231 -7.79 19.91 0.99
N GLU A 232 -6.70 19.39 1.57
CA GLU A 232 -5.59 20.23 1.97
C GLU A 232 -5.04 20.82 0.68
N GLU A 233 -5.11 22.16 0.60
CA GLU A 233 -4.42 22.91 -0.42
C GLU A 233 -2.98 22.45 -0.43
N SER A 234 -2.56 21.94 -1.59
CA SER A 234 -1.27 21.32 -1.74
C SER A 234 -0.19 22.33 -1.34
N PRO A 235 0.70 22.03 -0.36
CA PRO A 235 1.64 23.02 0.20
C PRO A 235 2.54 23.68 -0.85
N TRP A 236 2.81 22.99 -1.96
CA TRP A 236 3.59 23.53 -3.08
C TRP A 236 2.91 24.70 -3.82
N ARG A 237 1.59 24.87 -3.73
CA ARG A 237 0.90 26.06 -4.28
C ARG A 237 1.32 27.34 -3.58
N ALA A 238 1.65 27.28 -2.28
CA ALA A 238 2.17 28.42 -1.55
C ALA A 238 3.56 28.86 -2.04
N LEU A 239 4.30 27.99 -2.73
CA LEU A 239 5.63 28.31 -3.26
C LEU A 239 5.59 28.91 -4.66
N TYR A 240 4.51 28.71 -5.43
CA TYR A 240 4.49 29.08 -6.85
C TYR A 240 3.29 29.91 -7.32
N GLY A 241 2.28 30.17 -6.48
CA GLY A 241 1.16 31.06 -6.79
C GLY A 241 0.16 30.49 -7.79
#